data_AF-A0A0F3IZ32-F1
#
_entry.id   AF-A0A0F3IZ32-F1
#
_cell.length_a   1.000
_cell.length_b   1.000
_cell.length_c   1.000
_cell.angle_alpha   90.00
_cell.angle_beta   90.00
_cell.angle_gamma   90.00
#
_symmetry.space_group_name_H-M   'P 1'
#
loop_
_entity.id
_entity.type
_entity.pdbx_description
1 polymer ?
#
loop_
_entity_poly.entity_id
_entity_poly.type
_entity_poly.pdbx_seq_one_letter_code
_entity_poly.pdbx_strand_id
1 'polypeptide(L)' 'NFDGIVCGHIHHAEMRDIQGVLYCNDGDWVESCTALVEHFDGRLEILHWAEIRQLFGWHPARQPVASTANILAR' A
#
# COMPACT_ATOMS: atom_id res chain seq x y z
N ASN A 1 -30.47 -2.25 2.49
CA ASN A 1 -29.87 -2.14 1.15
C ASN A 1 -28.52 -1.46 1.33
N PHE A 2 -27.50 -1.85 0.58
CA PHE A 2 -26.16 -1.25 0.63
C PHE A 2 -25.74 -0.84 -0.77
N ASP A 3 -24.84 0.14 -0.86
CA ASP A 3 -24.39 0.71 -2.14
C ASP A 3 -23.04 0.11 -2.59
N GLY A 4 -22.34 -0.61 -1.70
CA GLY A 4 -21.09 -1.26 -2.02
C GLY A 4 -20.64 -2.33 -1.02
N ILE A 5 -19.58 -3.04 -1.40
CA ILE A 5 -18.91 -4.10 -0.63
C ILE A 5 -17.41 -3.82 -0.63
N VAL A 6 -16.80 -3.84 0.56
CA VAL A 6 -15.35 -3.83 0.74
C VAL A 6 -14.91 -5.19 1.26
N CYS A 7 -13.92 -5.80 0.63
CA CYS A 7 -13.41 -7.12 1.00
C CYS A 7 -11.90 -7.24 0.71
N GLY A 8 -11.34 -8.42 1.03
CA GLY A 8 -9.94 -8.77 0.76
C GLY A 8 -9.83 -10.24 0.35
N HIS A 9 -8.90 -10.98 0.95
CA HIS A 9 -8.71 -12.45 0.87
C HIS A 9 -8.13 -13.01 -0.45
N ILE A 10 -8.48 -12.44 -1.61
CA ILE A 10 -8.02 -12.97 -2.91
C ILE A 10 -6.68 -12.38 -3.40
N HIS A 11 -6.08 -11.47 -2.62
CA HIS A 11 -4.80 -10.81 -2.89
C HIS A 11 -4.74 -10.11 -4.26
N HIS A 12 -5.88 -9.57 -4.70
CA HIS A 12 -5.97 -8.85 -5.96
C HIS A 12 -6.80 -7.59 -5.77
N ALA A 13 -6.15 -6.44 -5.90
CA ALA A 13 -6.82 -5.16 -5.80
C ALA A 13 -7.76 -4.94 -6.99
N GLU A 14 -9.02 -4.63 -6.72
CA GLU A 14 -10.02 -4.43 -7.77
C GLU A 14 -11.09 -3.45 -7.31
N MET A 15 -11.51 -2.58 -8.21
CA MET A 15 -12.67 -1.71 -8.00
C MET A 15 -13.54 -1.75 -9.25
N ARG A 16 -14.79 -2.23 -9.11
CA ARG A 16 -15.72 -2.31 -10.23
C ARG A 16 -17.17 -2.17 -9.78
N ASP A 17 -18.00 -1.62 -10.66
CA ASP A 17 -19.45 -1.72 -10.52
C ASP A 17 -19.92 -3.13 -10.93
N ILE A 18 -20.71 -3.76 -10.07
CA ILE A 18 -21.39 -5.02 -10.36
C ILE A 18 -22.88 -4.82 -10.13
N GLN A 19 -23.62 -4.60 -11.23
CA GLN A 19 -25.08 -4.47 -11.20
C GLN A 19 -25.56 -3.34 -10.27
N GLY A 20 -24.84 -2.21 -10.27
CA GLY A 20 -25.17 -1.05 -9.44
C GLY A 20 -24.69 -1.15 -7.98
N VAL A 21 -23.89 -2.16 -7.65
CA VAL A 21 -23.20 -2.28 -6.36
C VAL A 21 -21.71 -2.10 -6.60
N LEU A 22 -21.10 -1.17 -5.88
CA LEU A 22 -19.65 -0.96 -5.97
C LEU A 22 -18.90 -2.08 -5.23
N TYR A 23 -18.14 -2.89 -5.95
CA TYR A 23 -17.25 -3.89 -5.38
C TYR A 23 -15.83 -3.33 -5.24
N CYS A 24 -15.24 -3.45 -4.05
CA CYS A 24 -13.85 -3.09 -3.78
C CYS A 24 -13.11 -4.24 -3.09
N ASN A 25 -11.94 -4.58 -3.61
CA ASN A 25 -10.95 -5.42 -2.97
C ASN A 25 -9.67 -4.61 -2.69
N ASP A 26 -9.16 -4.67 -1.47
CA ASP A 26 -7.98 -3.89 -1.05
C ASP A 26 -6.64 -4.49 -1.52
N GLY A 27 -6.66 -5.74 -2.00
CA GLY A 27 -5.49 -6.45 -2.49
C GLY A 27 -4.64 -6.99 -1.34
N ASP A 28 -3.34 -6.74 -1.38
CA ASP A 28 -2.41 -7.26 -0.39
C ASP A 28 -1.18 -6.35 -0.20
N TRP A 29 -0.44 -6.56 0.89
CA TRP A 29 0.72 -5.73 1.26
C TRP A 29 2.07 -6.35 0.90
N VAL A 30 2.08 -7.54 0.33
CA VAL A 30 3.27 -8.35 0.08
C VAL A 30 3.68 -8.27 -1.39
N GLU A 31 2.75 -8.57 -2.29
CA GLU A 31 2.95 -8.63 -3.74
C GLU A 31 2.54 -7.33 -4.41
N SER A 32 1.27 -6.91 -4.25
CA SER A 32 0.73 -5.72 -4.91
C SER A 32 1.01 -4.42 -4.16
N CYS A 33 1.15 -4.49 -2.83
CA CYS A 33 1.34 -3.35 -1.95
C CYS A 33 0.29 -2.26 -2.19
N THR A 34 -0.98 -2.66 -2.21
CA THR A 34 -2.12 -1.76 -2.45
C THR A 34 -2.84 -1.38 -1.16
N ALA A 35 -3.54 -0.26 -1.20
CA ALA A 35 -4.43 0.16 -0.12
C ALA A 35 -5.71 0.81 -0.70
N LEU A 36 -6.87 0.40 -0.22
CA LEU A 36 -8.13 1.10 -0.48
C LEU A 36 -8.25 2.28 0.49
N VAL A 37 -8.50 3.48 -0.05
CA VAL A 37 -8.72 4.69 0.74
C VAL A 37 -10.04 5.36 0.35
N GLU A 38 -10.67 6.00 1.32
CA GLU A 38 -11.81 6.90 1.12
C GLU A 38 -11.34 8.34 1.37
N HIS A 39 -11.62 9.22 0.42
CA HIS A 39 -11.32 10.64 0.49
C HIS A 39 -12.45 11.38 1.24
N PHE A 40 -12.17 12.58 1.75
CA PHE A 40 -13.18 13.37 2.48
C PHE A 40 -14.39 13.80 1.64
N ASP A 41 -14.28 13.75 0.31
CA ASP A 41 -15.37 13.99 -0.62
C ASP A 41 -16.19 12.71 -0.94
N GLY A 42 -15.87 11.58 -0.29
CA GLY A 42 -16.54 10.29 -0.45
C GLY A 42 -16.03 9.47 -1.64
N ARG A 43 -15.01 9.95 -2.38
CA ARG A 43 -14.40 9.17 -3.47
C ARG A 43 -13.57 8.02 -2.89
N LEU A 44 -13.71 6.83 -3.48
CA LEU A 44 -12.83 5.70 -3.19
C LEU A 44 -11.68 5.63 -4.21
N GLU A 45 -10.51 5.17 -3.75
CA GLU A 45 -9.31 5.01 -4.58
C GLU A 45 -8.47 3.82 -4.10
N ILE A 46 -7.88 3.09 -5.04
CA ILE A 46 -6.83 2.10 -4.75
C ILE A 46 -5.48 2.77 -4.97
N LEU A 47 -4.70 2.88 -3.90
CA LEU A 47 -3.32 3.37 -3.95
C LEU A 47 -2.37 2.21 -4.21
N HIS A 48 -1.46 2.38 -5.16
CA HIS A 48 -0.34 1.47 -5.40
C HIS A 48 0.89 1.95 -4.61
N TRP A 49 0.98 1.55 -3.34
CA TRP A 49 1.96 2.11 -2.39
C TRP A 49 3.41 1.84 -2.82
N ALA A 50 3.71 0.68 -3.40
CA ALA A 50 5.05 0.40 -3.92
C ALA A 50 5.52 1.43 -4.96
N GLU A 51 4.64 1.87 -5.85
CA GLU A 51 4.93 2.88 -6.86
C GLU A 51 5.09 4.27 -6.23
N ILE A 52 4.16 4.61 -5.33
CA ILE A 52 4.18 5.87 -4.58
C ILE A 52 5.50 6.01 -3.80
N ARG A 53 5.96 4.94 -3.15
CA ARG A 53 7.24 4.92 -2.42
C ARG A 53 8.45 5.21 -3.31
N GLN A 54 8.46 4.66 -4.54
CA GLN A 54 9.54 4.89 -5.49
C GLN A 54 9.59 6.36 -5.92
N LEU A 55 8.42 6.97 -6.15
CA LEU A 55 8.32 8.39 -6.52
C LEU A 55 8.82 9.32 -5.41
N PHE A 56 8.54 9.01 -4.14
CA PHE A 56 8.97 9.83 -3.01
C PHE A 56 10.42 9.58 -2.56
N GLY A 57 11.17 8.72 -3.27
CA GLY A 57 12.57 8.42 -2.92
C GLY A 57 12.72 7.87 -1.50
N TRP A 58 11.67 7.24 -0.96
CA TRP A 58 11.69 6.76 0.41
C TRP A 58 12.58 5.52 0.52
N HIS A 59 13.86 5.76 0.83
CA HIS A 59 14.84 4.75 1.24
C HIS A 59 14.75 4.54 2.76
N PRO A 60 14.21 3.40 3.24
CA PRO A 60 14.18 3.10 4.68
C PRO A 60 15.58 2.85 5.28
N ALA A 61 16.66 2.97 4.50
CA ALA A 61 18.04 2.78 4.94
C ALA A 61 18.98 3.86 4.37
N ARG A 62 19.12 4.97 5.10
CA ARG A 62 20.44 5.39 5.59
C ARG A 62 20.42 5.29 7.11
N GLN A 63 20.27 4.08 7.63
CA GLN A 63 20.78 3.84 8.98
C GLN A 63 22.30 3.80 8.85
N PRO A 64 23.08 4.53 9.67
CA PRO A 64 24.50 4.27 9.74
C PRO A 64 24.63 2.84 10.26
N VAL A 65 25.01 1.90 9.39
CA VAL A 65 25.66 0.69 9.84
C VAL A 65 26.89 1.19 10.59
N ALA A 66 26.86 1.10 11.92
CA ALA A 66 28.06 1.28 12.71
C ALA A 66 29.07 0.25 12.18
N SER A 67 30.04 0.73 11.42
CA SER A 67 31.10 -0.11 10.89
C SER A 67 31.88 -0.63 12.09
N THR A 68 31.63 -1.88 12.48
CA THR A 68 32.57 -2.64 13.30
C THR A 68 33.78 -2.98 12.43
N ALA A 69 34.65 -2.00 12.22
CA ALA A 69 35.99 -2.19 11.67
C ALA A 69 36.94 -1.11 12.19
N ASN A 70 37.75 -1.53 13.18
CA ASN A 70 39.03 -0.95 13.63
C ASN A 70 39.05 0.47 14.21
N ILE A 71 39.32 0.56 15.52
CA ILE A 71 40.62 1.02 16.05
C ILE A 71 40.86 0.25 17.36
N LEU A 72 41.76 -0.72 17.29
CA LEU A 72 42.66 -1.03 18.40
C LEU A 72 43.37 0.28 18.76
N ALA A 73 42.87 0.97 19.78
CA ALA A 73 43.68 1.95 20.50
C ALA A 73 44.43 1.19 21.58
N ARG A 74 45.74 1.41 21.58
CA ARG A 74 46.73 0.92 22.53
C ARG A 74 46.34 1.22 23.97
#